data_AF-A0A382UYR3-F1
#
_entry.id   AF-A0A382UYR3-F1
#
_cell.length_a   1.000
_cell.length_b   1.000
_cell.length_c   1.000
_cell.angle_alpha   90.00
_cell.angle_beta   90.00
_cell.angle_gamma   90.00
#
_symmetry.space_group_name_H-M   'P 1'
#
loop_
_entity.id
_entity.type
_entity.pdbx_description
1 polymer ?
#
loop_
_entity_poly.entity_id
_entity_poly.type
_entity_poly.pdbx_seq_one_letter_code
_entity_poly.pdbx_strand_id
1 'polypeptide(L)'
;MEKEFGTKKNKIPKKFKSQIWRKSNNNDEGGGEFRILNDGLVFEKVGVNFSEVYGKFNANFKNRILGAKNSPKFWASGISVVMHMKNPKIPAMHFNTRFISTQKNWFGGGIDITPCIKDLKEAKWFHRELKIACNRHNKKYYTKYKNWCDKYFYLNHR
;
A
#
# COMPACT_ATOMS: atom_id res chain seq x y z
N MET A 1 -5.30 7.08 -16.44
CA MET A 1 -6.32 6.03 -16.62
C MET A 1 -7.73 6.58 -16.70
N GLU A 2 -8.34 7.07 -15.61
CA GLU A 2 -9.72 7.65 -15.64
C GLU A 2 -9.91 8.73 -16.71
N LYS A 3 -9.03 9.75 -16.73
CA LYS A 3 -9.06 10.82 -17.75
C LYS A 3 -8.94 10.28 -19.17
N GLU A 4 -7.95 9.43 -19.41
CA GLU A 4 -7.69 8.85 -20.73
C GLU A 4 -8.87 8.00 -21.22
N PHE A 5 -9.45 7.16 -20.36
CA PHE A 5 -10.62 6.36 -20.68
C PHE A 5 -11.85 7.24 -20.92
N GLY A 6 -12.03 8.27 -20.09
CA GLY A 6 -13.07 9.28 -20.26
C GLY A 6 -12.99 9.98 -21.60
N THR A 7 -11.82 10.48 -22.00
CA THR A 7 -11.60 11.09 -23.32
C THR A 7 -11.95 10.13 -24.45
N LYS A 8 -11.45 8.88 -24.42
CA LYS A 8 -11.74 7.86 -25.45
C LYS A 8 -13.22 7.50 -25.55
N LYS A 9 -13.98 7.62 -24.45
CA LYS A 9 -15.40 7.24 -24.38
C LYS A 9 -16.34 8.44 -24.35
N ASN A 10 -15.83 9.66 -24.52
CA ASN A 10 -16.58 10.90 -24.35
C ASN A 10 -17.38 10.95 -23.02
N LYS A 11 -16.74 10.54 -21.92
CA LYS A 11 -17.31 10.52 -20.56
C LYS A 11 -16.48 11.37 -19.62
N ILE A 12 -17.15 12.05 -18.68
CA ILE A 12 -16.49 12.88 -17.67
C ILE A 12 -15.96 11.96 -16.54
N PRO A 13 -14.64 11.90 -16.30
CA PRO A 13 -14.07 11.08 -15.23
C PRO A 13 -14.38 11.67 -13.85
N LYS A 14 -14.59 10.79 -12.87
CA LYS A 14 -14.67 11.21 -11.46
C LYS A 14 -13.28 11.59 -10.94
N LYS A 15 -13.25 12.42 -9.89
CA LYS A 15 -12.04 12.85 -9.19
C LYS A 15 -12.01 12.27 -7.78
N PHE A 16 -10.81 12.09 -7.25
CA PHE A 16 -10.63 11.74 -5.85
C PHE A 16 -11.24 12.82 -4.94
N LYS A 17 -11.93 12.40 -3.90
CA LYS A 17 -12.30 13.22 -2.76
C LYS A 17 -11.26 13.03 -1.67
N SER A 18 -10.70 14.14 -1.19
CA SER A 18 -9.67 14.16 -0.15
C SER A 18 -10.32 14.47 1.20
N GLN A 19 -9.80 13.84 2.26
CA GLN A 19 -10.06 14.23 3.62
C GLN A 19 -8.76 14.14 4.43
N ILE A 20 -8.43 15.25 5.09
CA ILE A 20 -7.31 15.36 6.02
C ILE A 20 -7.82 14.94 7.41
N TRP A 21 -6.98 14.24 8.15
CA TRP A 21 -7.26 13.84 9.52
C TRP A 21 -6.04 14.04 10.41
N ARG A 22 -6.28 14.19 11.72
CA ARG A 22 -5.23 14.25 12.75
C ARG A 22 -5.36 13.05 13.67
N LYS A 23 -4.22 12.55 14.15
CA LYS A 23 -4.17 11.39 15.06
C LYS A 23 -4.72 11.72 16.45
N SER A 24 -4.47 12.93 16.93
CA SER A 24 -4.98 13.46 18.18
C SER A 24 -5.46 14.89 17.99
N ASN A 25 -6.54 15.27 18.66
CA ASN A 25 -7.04 16.64 18.68
C ASN A 25 -6.34 17.50 19.75
N ASN A 26 -5.73 16.85 20.75
CA ASN A 26 -5.19 17.52 21.93
C ASN A 26 -3.66 17.69 21.87
N ASN A 27 -2.96 16.82 21.14
CA ASN A 27 -1.51 16.83 21.01
C ASN A 27 -1.12 16.73 19.54
N ASP A 28 0.02 17.30 19.16
CA ASP A 28 0.59 17.07 17.85
C ASP A 28 1.24 15.67 17.80
N GLU A 29 0.53 14.74 17.17
CA GLU A 29 0.96 13.36 16.95
C GLU A 29 0.95 13.02 15.45
N GLY A 30 0.92 14.04 14.61
CA GLY A 30 0.73 13.93 13.17
C GLY A 30 -0.70 13.57 12.76
N GLY A 31 -0.83 12.93 11.60
CA GLY A 31 -2.10 12.63 10.96
C GLY A 31 -1.91 12.07 9.56
N GLY A 32 -2.76 12.50 8.63
CA GLY A 32 -2.62 12.09 7.25
C GLY A 32 -3.72 12.63 6.34
N GLU A 33 -3.73 12.09 5.14
CA GLU A 33 -4.73 12.39 4.12
C GLU A 33 -5.19 11.07 3.52
N PHE A 34 -6.49 10.85 3.46
CA PHE A 34 -7.04 9.78 2.64
C PHE A 34 -7.75 10.38 1.43
N ARG A 35 -7.57 9.74 0.27
CA ARG A 35 -8.20 10.10 -0.99
C ARG A 35 -9.01 8.91 -1.49
N ILE A 36 -10.31 9.09 -1.65
CA ILE A 36 -11.22 8.07 -2.18
C ILE A 36 -11.74 8.48 -3.56
N LEU A 37 -11.64 7.58 -4.52
CA LEU A 37 -12.41 7.62 -5.77
C LEU A 37 -13.42 6.49 -5.71
N ASN A 38 -14.71 6.81 -5.79
CA ASN A 38 -15.80 5.84 -5.87
C ASN A 38 -16.50 6.01 -7.22
N ASP A 39 -17.00 4.90 -7.76
CA ASP A 39 -17.83 4.86 -8.96
C ASP A 39 -17.20 5.61 -10.16
N GLY A 40 -15.90 5.35 -10.40
CA GLY A 40 -15.17 5.84 -11.55
C GLY A 40 -15.60 5.19 -12.87
N LEU A 41 -14.95 5.56 -13.97
CA LEU A 41 -15.19 4.94 -15.27
C LEU A 41 -14.48 3.58 -15.40
N VAL A 42 -13.29 3.46 -14.82
CA VAL A 42 -12.45 2.25 -14.82
C VAL A 42 -12.44 1.61 -13.44
N PHE A 43 -12.33 2.43 -12.39
CA PHE A 43 -12.28 1.95 -11.02
C PHE A 43 -13.67 1.93 -10.40
N GLU A 44 -13.99 0.83 -9.72
CA GLU A 44 -15.16 0.78 -8.85
C GLU A 44 -14.89 1.59 -7.58
N LYS A 45 -13.72 1.35 -6.97
CA LYS A 45 -13.28 2.05 -5.77
C LYS A 45 -11.75 2.06 -5.68
N VAL A 46 -11.18 3.23 -5.37
CA VAL A 46 -9.76 3.38 -5.03
C VAL A 46 -9.62 4.14 -3.73
N GLY A 47 -8.83 3.60 -2.81
CA GLY A 47 -8.36 4.33 -1.63
C GLY A 47 -6.86 4.55 -1.71
N VAL A 48 -6.43 5.80 -1.52
CA VAL A 48 -5.03 6.18 -1.35
C VAL A 48 -4.90 6.86 0.00
N ASN A 49 -4.13 6.26 0.91
CA ASN A 49 -3.91 6.77 2.25
C ASN A 49 -2.45 7.19 2.39
N PHE A 50 -2.22 8.45 2.72
CA PHE A 50 -0.96 8.95 3.22
C PHE A 50 -1.06 9.14 4.73
N SER A 51 0.01 8.85 5.44
CA SER A 51 0.10 9.14 6.88
C SER A 51 1.51 9.57 7.25
N GLU A 52 1.59 10.49 8.19
CA GLU A 52 2.80 10.86 8.91
C GLU A 52 2.41 11.01 10.38
N VAL A 53 2.90 10.11 11.22
CA VAL A 53 2.52 10.01 12.62
C VAL A 53 3.74 9.82 13.49
N TYR A 54 3.65 10.33 14.71
CA TYR A 54 4.73 10.21 15.68
C TYR A 54 4.16 10.21 17.10
N GLY A 55 5.02 9.88 18.06
CA GLY A 55 4.64 9.80 19.47
C GLY A 55 5.38 8.69 20.19
N LYS A 56 4.69 8.02 21.12
CA LYS A 56 5.24 6.93 21.93
C LYS A 56 4.38 5.67 21.77
N PHE A 57 5.02 4.52 21.54
CA PHE A 57 4.36 3.23 21.62
C PHE A 57 3.96 2.92 23.07
N ASN A 58 2.85 2.21 23.25
CA ASN A 58 2.49 1.66 24.55
C ASN A 58 3.49 0.57 24.99
N ALA A 59 3.52 0.26 26.29
CA ALA A 59 4.51 -0.66 26.87
C ALA A 59 4.47 -2.07 26.26
N ASN A 60 3.29 -2.58 25.91
CA ASN A 60 3.13 -3.92 25.33
C ASN A 60 3.60 -3.98 23.87
N PHE A 61 3.42 -2.90 23.11
CA PHE A 61 3.73 -2.86 21.69
C PHE A 61 5.20 -2.54 21.42
N LYS A 62 5.85 -1.70 22.24
CA LYS A 62 7.25 -1.27 22.01
C LYS A 62 8.22 -2.45 21.92
N ASN A 63 7.98 -3.53 22.68
CA ASN A 63 8.85 -4.71 22.72
C ASN A 63 8.80 -5.54 21.43
N ARG A 64 7.77 -5.35 20.60
CA ARG A 64 7.61 -6.04 19.30
C ARG A 64 8.16 -5.22 18.13
N ILE A 65 8.55 -3.97 18.36
CA ILE A 65 9.02 -3.06 17.32
C ILE A 65 10.55 -2.97 17.36
N LEU A 66 11.16 -3.19 16.20
CA LEU A 66 12.59 -3.07 16.00
C LEU A 66 13.05 -1.65 16.40
N GLY A 67 13.94 -1.57 17.39
CA GLY A 67 14.51 -0.30 17.86
C GLY A 67 13.67 0.48 18.88
N ALA A 68 12.59 -0.10 19.41
CA ALA A 68 11.72 0.59 20.40
C ALA A 68 11.80 0.04 21.84
N LYS A 69 12.66 -0.95 22.12
CA LYS A 69 12.76 -1.60 23.45
C LYS A 69 13.15 -0.60 24.56
N ASN A 70 14.20 0.20 24.32
CA ASN A 70 14.75 1.14 25.31
C ASN A 70 14.16 2.55 25.20
N SER A 71 13.51 2.88 24.08
CA SER A 71 12.79 4.15 23.89
C SER A 71 11.47 3.89 23.17
N PRO A 72 10.31 4.28 23.74
CA PRO A 72 9.03 4.10 23.09
C PRO A 72 8.79 5.11 21.96
N LYS A 73 9.65 6.13 21.81
CA LYS A 73 9.46 7.20 20.83
C LYS A 73 9.59 6.67 19.40
N PHE A 74 8.71 7.14 18.52
CA PHE A 74 8.76 6.82 17.10
C PHE A 74 8.31 7.98 16.23
N TRP A 75 8.74 7.94 14.98
CA TRP A 75 8.14 8.65 13.85
C TRP A 75 7.91 7.63 12.73
N ALA A 76 6.83 7.76 11.99
CA ALA A 76 6.49 6.89 10.89
C ALA A 76 5.76 7.65 9.79
N SER A 77 6.08 7.35 8.54
CA SER A 77 5.31 7.82 7.39
C SER A 77 5.12 6.70 6.38
N GLY A 78 4.03 6.76 5.61
CA GLY A 78 3.80 5.79 4.56
C GLY A 78 2.65 6.16 3.65
N ILE A 79 2.59 5.44 2.54
CA ILE A 79 1.48 5.45 1.60
C ILE A 79 0.92 4.03 1.46
N SER A 80 -0.39 3.92 1.43
CA SER A 80 -1.12 2.68 1.16
C SER A 80 -2.14 2.92 0.06
N VAL A 81 -2.30 1.96 -0.84
CA VAL A 81 -3.22 2.02 -1.98
C VAL A 81 -3.96 0.69 -2.07
N VAL A 82 -5.28 0.76 -2.20
CA VAL A 82 -6.12 -0.38 -2.58
C VAL A 82 -7.00 0.06 -3.76
N MET A 83 -6.97 -0.72 -4.84
CA MET A 83 -7.70 -0.45 -6.07
C MET A 83 -8.59 -1.64 -6.42
N HIS A 84 -9.87 -1.37 -6.61
CA HIS A 84 -10.86 -2.29 -7.18
C HIS A 84 -11.35 -1.74 -8.53
N MET A 85 -11.24 -2.58 -9.55
CA MET A 85 -11.59 -2.24 -10.93
C MET A 85 -13.01 -2.69 -11.23
N LYS A 86 -13.75 -1.93 -12.05
CA LYS A 86 -15.11 -2.30 -12.46
C LYS A 86 -15.15 -3.56 -13.31
N ASN A 87 -14.11 -3.79 -14.10
CA ASN A 87 -14.05 -4.94 -14.99
C ASN A 87 -13.35 -6.11 -14.27
N PRO A 88 -13.99 -7.26 -14.07
CA PRO A 88 -13.42 -8.41 -13.36
C PRO A 88 -12.21 -9.04 -14.08
N LYS A 89 -11.97 -8.67 -15.34
CA LYS A 89 -10.76 -9.05 -16.09
C LYS A 89 -9.52 -8.26 -15.66
N ILE A 90 -9.67 -7.22 -14.85
CA ILE A 90 -8.55 -6.43 -14.33
C ILE A 90 -8.46 -6.73 -12.83
N PRO A 91 -7.30 -7.18 -12.32
CA PRO A 91 -7.16 -7.62 -10.94
C PRO A 91 -7.29 -6.46 -9.97
N ALA A 92 -7.82 -6.71 -8.77
CA ALA A 92 -7.63 -5.76 -7.67
C ALA A 92 -6.14 -5.66 -7.32
N MET A 93 -5.70 -4.52 -6.82
CA MET A 93 -4.29 -4.29 -6.50
C MET A 93 -4.14 -3.61 -5.15
N HIS A 94 -3.15 -4.05 -4.39
CA HIS A 94 -2.73 -3.41 -3.16
C HIS A 94 -1.24 -3.03 -3.25
N PHE A 95 -0.90 -1.87 -2.70
CA PHE A 95 0.46 -1.38 -2.58
C PHE A 95 0.63 -0.65 -1.25
N ASN A 96 1.75 -0.90 -0.57
CA ASN A 96 2.13 -0.12 0.60
C ASN A 96 3.64 0.12 0.61
N THR A 97 4.05 1.31 1.05
CA THR A 97 5.41 1.56 1.55
C THR A 97 5.33 2.41 2.80
N ARG A 98 6.22 2.13 3.75
CA ARG A 98 6.33 2.87 5.01
C ARG A 98 7.77 2.92 5.46
N PHE A 99 8.13 4.05 6.07
CA PHE A 99 9.37 4.26 6.77
C PHE A 99 9.06 4.45 8.26
N ILE A 100 9.78 3.74 9.12
CA ILE A 100 9.64 3.84 10.57
C ILE A 100 11.02 4.16 11.16
N SER A 101 11.02 5.24 11.95
CA SER A 101 12.17 5.75 12.69
C SER A 101 11.93 5.56 14.19
N THR A 102 12.79 4.75 14.80
CA THR A 102 12.89 4.55 16.25
C THR A 102 14.35 4.76 16.65
N GLN A 103 14.90 4.02 17.62
CA GLN A 103 16.37 3.91 17.74
C GLN A 103 17.00 3.13 16.57
N LYS A 104 16.18 2.49 15.73
CA LYS A 104 16.58 1.90 14.44
C LYS A 104 15.60 2.33 13.35
N ASN A 105 16.14 2.54 12.16
CA ASN A 105 15.39 2.95 10.97
C ASN A 105 15.16 1.75 10.06
N TRP A 106 13.94 1.61 9.54
CA TRP A 106 13.63 0.54 8.61
C TRP A 106 12.47 0.89 7.68
N PHE A 107 12.48 0.27 6.50
CA PHE A 107 11.41 0.32 5.53
C PHE A 107 10.60 -0.97 5.55
N GLY A 108 9.30 -0.86 5.30
CA GLY A 108 8.41 -1.98 5.04
C GLY A 108 7.51 -1.65 3.87
N GLY A 109 7.05 -2.66 3.15
CA GLY A 109 6.17 -2.44 2.00
C GLY A 109 6.08 -3.65 1.10
N GLY A 110 5.31 -3.49 0.04
CA GLY A 110 5.04 -4.52 -0.96
C GLY A 110 3.96 -4.08 -1.93
N ILE A 111 3.80 -4.86 -2.98
CA ILE A 111 2.73 -4.75 -3.96
C ILE A 111 2.25 -6.15 -4.30
N ASP A 112 0.94 -6.30 -4.45
CA ASP A 112 0.29 -7.55 -4.80
C ASP A 112 -0.94 -7.28 -5.67
N ILE A 113 -1.35 -8.31 -6.41
CA ILE A 113 -2.56 -8.30 -7.23
C ILE A 113 -3.45 -9.48 -6.85
N THR A 114 -4.75 -9.26 -6.86
CA THR A 114 -5.79 -10.25 -6.56
C THR A 114 -6.71 -10.40 -7.77
N PRO A 115 -6.37 -11.27 -8.74
CA PRO A 115 -7.17 -11.47 -9.94
C PRO A 115 -8.44 -12.30 -9.65
N CYS A 116 -9.56 -11.94 -10.29
CA CYS A 116 -10.76 -12.78 -10.32
C CYS A 116 -10.68 -13.89 -11.38
N ILE A 117 -9.84 -13.71 -12.41
CA ILE A 117 -9.67 -14.63 -13.52
C ILE A 117 -8.19 -14.98 -13.65
N LYS A 118 -7.87 -16.25 -13.90
CA LYS A 118 -6.49 -16.70 -14.10
C LYS A 118 -5.95 -16.25 -15.47
N ASP A 119 -5.15 -15.19 -15.48
CA ASP A 119 -4.36 -14.76 -16.65
C ASP A 119 -2.85 -14.99 -16.40
N LEU A 120 -2.29 -16.01 -17.06
CA LEU A 120 -0.87 -16.35 -16.93
C LEU A 120 0.06 -15.33 -17.59
N LYS A 121 -0.40 -14.58 -18.60
CA LYS A 121 0.40 -13.54 -19.24
C LYS A 121 0.51 -12.33 -18.30
N GLU A 122 -0.58 -11.93 -17.68
CA GLU A 122 -0.60 -10.87 -16.67
C GLU A 122 0.28 -11.23 -15.47
N ALA A 123 0.12 -12.44 -14.91
CA ALA A 123 0.93 -12.89 -13.79
C ALA A 123 2.44 -12.89 -14.11
N LYS A 124 2.83 -13.40 -15.28
CA LYS A 124 4.23 -13.38 -15.74
C LYS A 124 4.76 -11.97 -15.92
N TRP A 125 3.97 -11.09 -16.53
CA TRP A 125 4.32 -9.69 -16.71
C TRP A 125 4.54 -9.00 -15.37
N PHE A 126 3.57 -9.07 -14.46
CA PHE A 126 3.62 -8.44 -13.15
C PHE A 126 4.86 -8.87 -12.35
N HIS A 127 5.09 -10.18 -12.24
CA HIS A 127 6.26 -10.70 -11.54
C HIS A 127 7.60 -10.33 -12.21
N ARG A 128 7.63 -10.24 -13.55
CA ARG A 128 8.83 -9.78 -14.27
C ARG A 128 9.15 -8.33 -13.92
N GLU A 129 8.16 -7.44 -13.91
CA GLU A 129 8.37 -6.02 -13.55
C GLU A 129 8.86 -5.87 -12.09
N LEU A 130 8.31 -6.65 -11.15
CA LEU A 130 8.79 -6.67 -9.77
C LEU A 130 10.23 -7.18 -9.65
N LYS A 131 10.58 -8.21 -10.43
CA LYS A 131 11.95 -8.74 -10.47
C LYS A 131 12.93 -7.71 -11.02
N ILE A 132 12.56 -6.98 -12.07
CA ILE A 132 13.36 -5.87 -12.61
C ILE A 132 13.59 -4.80 -11.55
N ALA A 133 12.53 -4.36 -10.86
CA ALA A 133 12.63 -3.37 -9.80
C ALA A 133 13.55 -3.82 -8.65
N CYS A 134 13.39 -5.05 -8.17
CA CYS A 134 14.23 -5.61 -7.11
C CYS A 134 15.70 -5.76 -7.54
N ASN A 135 15.94 -6.22 -8.77
CA ASN A 135 17.29 -6.49 -9.28
C ASN A 135 18.17 -5.24 -9.39
N ARG A 136 17.57 -4.04 -9.48
CA ARG A 136 18.30 -2.76 -9.43
C ARG A 136 19.02 -2.55 -8.09
N HIS A 137 18.56 -3.19 -7.02
CA HIS A 137 19.14 -3.05 -5.68
C HIS A 137 19.86 -4.32 -5.24
N ASN A 138 19.24 -5.49 -5.43
CA ASN A 138 19.86 -6.78 -5.11
C ASN A 138 19.13 -7.92 -5.82
N LYS A 139 19.87 -8.76 -6.56
CA LYS A 139 19.32 -9.91 -7.30
C LYS A 139 18.60 -10.95 -6.43
N LYS A 140 18.87 -10.98 -5.11
CA LYS A 140 18.21 -11.89 -4.15
C LYS A 140 16.88 -11.35 -3.61
N TYR A 141 16.58 -10.06 -3.79
CA TYR A 141 15.39 -9.43 -3.18
C TYR A 141 14.08 -9.95 -3.73
N TYR A 142 13.95 -10.10 -5.06
CA TYR A 142 12.71 -10.59 -5.65
C TYR A 142 12.32 -11.95 -5.06
N THR A 143 13.25 -12.91 -5.08
CA THR A 143 13.01 -14.26 -4.53
C THR A 143 12.62 -14.21 -3.06
N LYS A 144 13.34 -13.43 -2.24
CA LYS A 144 13.06 -13.28 -0.81
C LYS A 144 11.67 -12.69 -0.57
N TYR A 145 11.35 -11.57 -1.21
CA TYR A 145 10.12 -10.82 -0.95
C TYR A 145 8.89 -11.44 -1.61
N LYS A 146 9.05 -12.12 -2.76
CA LYS A 146 7.98 -12.93 -3.35
C LYS A 146 7.54 -14.04 -2.39
N ASN A 147 8.49 -14.82 -1.87
CA ASN A 147 8.18 -15.89 -0.92
C ASN A 147 7.57 -15.36 0.39
N TRP A 148 7.97 -14.16 0.81
CA TRP A 148 7.35 -13.51 1.96
C TRP A 148 5.90 -13.11 1.65
N CYS A 149 5.65 -12.50 0.48
CA CYS A 149 4.31 -12.12 0.03
C CYS A 149 3.36 -13.35 0.00
N ASP A 150 3.82 -14.46 -0.58
CA ASP A 150 3.04 -15.71 -0.65
C ASP A 150 2.59 -16.20 0.74
N LYS A 151 3.50 -16.14 1.73
CA LYS A 151 3.21 -16.57 3.10
C LYS A 151 2.31 -15.58 3.85
N TYR A 152 2.48 -14.30 3.60
CA TYR A 152 1.82 -13.23 4.34
C TYR A 152 0.32 -13.15 4.01
N PHE A 153 -0.03 -13.30 2.73
CA PHE A 153 -1.42 -13.23 2.26
C PHE A 153 -2.13 -14.58 2.19
N TYR A 154 -1.48 -15.66 2.67
CA TYR A 154 -2.10 -16.98 2.71
C TYR A 154 -3.17 -17.06 3.80
N LEU A 155 -4.35 -17.57 3.42
CA LEU A 155 -5.49 -17.75 4.32
C LEU A 155 -5.52 -19.20 4.80
N ASN A 156 -4.92 -19.49 5.97
CA ASN A 156 -4.77 -20.87 6.49
C ASN A 156 -6.07 -21.69 6.60
N HIS A 157 -7.24 -21.05 6.65
CA HIS A 157 -8.54 -21.70 6.82
C HIS A 157 -9.34 -21.84 5.52
N ARG A 158 -8.75 -21.51 4.36
CA ARG A 158 -9.36 -21.67 3.03
C ARG A 158 -8.48 -22.53 2.15
#